data_AF-D4B932-F1
#
_entry.id   AF-D4B932-F1
#
_cell.length_a   1.000
_cell.length_b   1.000
_cell.length_c   1.000
_cell.angle_alpha   90.00
_cell.angle_beta   90.00
_cell.angle_gamma   90.00
#
_symmetry.space_group_name_H-M   'P 1'
#
loop_
_entity.id
_entity.type
_entity.pdbx_description
1 polymer ?
#
loop_
_entity_poly.entity_id
_entity_poly.type
_entity_poly.pdbx_seq_one_letter_code
_entity_poly.pdbx_strand_id
1 'polypeptide(L)' 'MLTSLIIIFDQGFIGGCAMSPESGLTGFDYADCEFKKAVIKQCNETIVALTSEKIPAVARYVITNES' A
#
# COMPACT_ATOMS: atom_id res chain seq x y z
N MET A 1 -5.05 -28.65 -5.94
CA MET A 1 -3.72 -28.76 -5.31
C MET A 1 -3.03 -27.42 -5.55
N LEU A 2 -3.05 -26.37 -4.72
CA LEU A 2 -3.37 -26.06 -3.32
C LEU A 2 -4.31 -24.83 -3.29
N THR A 3 -5.49 -24.88 -2.69
CA THR A 3 -6.29 -23.66 -2.42
C THR A 3 -6.69 -23.55 -0.94
N SER A 4 -6.13 -24.40 -0.08
CA SER A 4 -6.79 -24.72 1.19
C SER A 4 -6.23 -24.04 2.44
N LEU A 5 -5.45 -22.94 2.37
CA LEU A 5 -5.09 -22.09 3.54
C LEU A 5 -4.30 -20.81 3.13
N ILE A 6 -4.80 -20.02 2.17
CA ILE A 6 -4.30 -18.65 1.97
C ILE A 6 -5.15 -17.72 2.86
N ILE A 7 -4.53 -17.08 3.85
CA ILE A 7 -5.22 -16.15 4.78
C ILE A 7 -5.50 -14.85 4.03
N ILE A 8 -6.66 -14.72 3.40
CA ILE A 8 -7.09 -13.44 2.81
C ILE A 8 -7.70 -12.58 3.90
N PHE A 9 -7.31 -11.31 3.94
CA PHE A 9 -7.90 -10.32 4.82
C PHE A 9 -9.02 -9.59 4.08
N ASP A 10 -10.16 -9.41 4.72
CA ASP A 10 -11.23 -8.60 4.14
C ASP A 10 -10.80 -7.12 4.01
N GLN A 11 -10.14 -6.60 5.06
CA GLN A 11 -9.65 -5.22 5.09
C GLN A 11 -8.21 -5.15 5.64
N GLY A 12 -7.36 -4.40 4.93
CA GLY A 12 -6.00 -4.07 5.36
C GLY A 12 -5.87 -2.58 5.63
N PHE A 13 -5.38 -2.21 6.82
CA PHE A 13 -5.03 -0.84 7.15
C PHE A 13 -3.51 -0.67 7.05
N ILE A 14 -3.06 0.25 6.20
CA ILE A 14 -1.64 0.59 6.08
C ILE A 14 -1.42 2.09 6.25
N GLY A 15 -0.32 2.46 6.89
CA GLY A 15 0.15 3.85 6.87
C GLY A 15 0.84 4.17 5.55
N GLY A 16 0.65 5.37 5.02
CA GLY A 16 1.42 5.85 3.88
C GLY A 16 2.48 6.90 4.24
N CYS A 17 3.54 6.92 3.44
CA CYS A 17 4.61 7.90 3.57
C CYS A 17 4.33 9.13 2.71
N ALA A 18 3.89 8.91 1.47
CA ALA A 18 3.64 9.95 0.47
C ALA A 18 2.59 9.44 -0.53
N MET A 19 1.64 10.29 -0.92
CA MET A 19 0.64 9.96 -1.93
C MET A 19 0.44 11.15 -2.87
N SER A 20 0.37 10.88 -4.17
CA SER A 20 -0.05 11.85 -5.18
C SER A 20 -1.04 11.23 -6.17
N PRO A 21 -1.91 12.03 -6.82
CA PRO A 21 -2.82 11.53 -7.85
C PRO A 21 -2.14 10.89 -9.06
N GLU A 22 -0.88 11.22 -9.33
CA GLU A 22 -0.13 10.78 -10.52
C GLU A 22 0.82 9.60 -10.25
N SER A 23 1.13 9.33 -8.98
CA SER A 23 2.11 8.31 -8.58
C SER A 23 1.55 7.28 -7.60
N GLY A 24 0.27 7.41 -7.24
CA GLY A 24 -0.37 6.64 -6.19
C GLY A 24 0.33 6.74 -4.85
N LEU A 25 0.40 5.60 -4.15
CA LEU A 25 1.03 5.47 -2.85
C LEU A 25 2.53 5.16 -3.02
N THR A 26 3.39 5.98 -2.44
CA THR A 26 4.85 5.83 -2.50
C THR A 26 5.49 5.84 -1.10
N GLY A 27 6.70 5.29 -0.98
CA GLY A 27 7.49 5.25 0.24
C GLY A 27 8.99 5.47 0.05
N PHE A 28 9.68 5.75 1.16
CA PHE A 28 11.11 6.07 1.16
C PHE A 28 11.99 4.85 1.39
N ASP A 29 11.49 3.85 2.12
CA ASP A 29 12.19 2.61 2.42
C ASP A 29 11.68 1.47 1.54
N TYR A 30 12.60 0.75 0.90
CA TYR A 30 12.26 -0.31 -0.04
C TYR A 30 11.58 -1.51 0.64
N ALA A 31 12.09 -1.93 1.81
CA ALA A 31 11.57 -3.12 2.50
C ALA A 31 10.16 -2.89 3.04
N ASP A 32 9.89 -1.70 3.59
CA ASP A 32 8.54 -1.27 3.99
C ASP A 32 7.58 -1.24 2.79
N CYS A 33 8.04 -0.75 1.62
CA CYS A 33 7.23 -0.73 0.41
C CYS A 33 6.89 -2.14 -0.10
N GLU A 34 7.85 -3.07 -0.11
CA GLU A 34 7.59 -4.45 -0.53
C GLU A 34 6.67 -5.19 0.47
N PHE A 35 6.82 -4.92 1.77
CA PHE A 35 5.88 -5.42 2.77
C PHE A 35 4.46 -4.94 2.51
N LYS A 36 4.27 -3.63 2.29
CA LYS A 36 2.94 -3.06 2.00
C LYS A 36 2.34 -3.62 0.70
N LYS A 37 3.16 -3.86 -0.33
CA LYS A 37 2.71 -4.57 -1.56
C LYS A 37 2.20 -5.97 -1.27
N ALA A 38 2.90 -6.72 -0.41
CA ALA A 38 2.46 -8.05 -0.02
C ALA A 38 1.15 -8.02 0.76
N VAL A 39 0.98 -7.05 1.67
CA VAL A 39 -0.28 -6.83 2.40
C VAL A 39 -1.41 -6.50 1.44
N ILE A 40 -1.23 -5.54 0.52
CA ILE A 40 -2.25 -5.15 -0.47
C ILE A 40 -2.70 -6.36 -1.29
N LYS A 41 -1.78 -7.22 -1.73
CA LYS A 41 -2.11 -8.46 -2.48
C LYS A 41 -2.92 -9.47 -1.67
N GLN A 42 -2.89 -9.37 -0.35
CA GLN A 42 -3.56 -10.28 0.57
C GLN A 42 -4.88 -9.72 1.10
N CYS A 43 -5.26 -8.50 0.70
CA CYS A 43 -6.44 -7.79 1.17
C CYS A 43 -7.47 -7.61 0.05
N ASN A 44 -8.75 -7.82 0.35
CA ASN A 44 -9.85 -7.48 -0.58
C ASN A 44 -10.02 -5.94 -0.69
N GLU A 45 -9.90 -5.23 0.43
CA GLU A 45 -9.92 -3.78 0.51
C GLU A 45 -8.69 -3.27 1.28
N THR A 46 -8.04 -2.23 0.76
CA THR A 46 -6.94 -1.56 1.47
C THR A 46 -7.32 -0.13 1.80
N ILE A 47 -7.25 0.22 3.09
CA ILE A 47 -7.48 1.58 3.60
C ILE A 47 -6.14 2.18 3.99
N VAL A 48 -5.79 3.30 3.37
CA VAL A 48 -4.52 3.98 3.58
C VAL A 48 -4.73 5.17 4.53
N ALA A 49 -4.09 5.12 5.70
CA ALA A 49 -4.11 6.20 6.68
C ALA A 49 -2.96 7.19 6.42
N LEU A 50 -3.33 8.47 6.23
CA LEU A 50 -2.43 9.56 5.84
C LEU A 50 -2.83 10.85 6.58
N THR A 51 -1.86 11.71 6.91
CA THR A 51 -2.10 13.12 7.23
C THR A 51 -2.15 13.95 5.96
N SER A 52 -2.81 15.10 5.98
CA SER A 52 -2.96 15.96 4.80
C SER A 52 -1.63 16.44 4.23
N GLU A 53 -0.61 16.65 5.08
CA GLU A 53 0.74 17.05 4.66
C GLU A 53 1.47 16.03 3.77
N LYS A 54 0.97 14.79 3.71
CA LYS A 54 1.50 13.73 2.85
C LYS A 54 0.88 13.70 1.46
N ILE A 55 -0.02 14.65 1.15
CA ILE A 55 -0.70 14.81 -0.13
C ILE A 55 -0.53 16.26 -0.62
N PRO A 56 0.02 16.52 -1.82
CA PRO A 56 0.58 15.59 -2.80
C PRO A 56 2.09 15.41 -2.59
N ALA A 57 2.50 14.32 -1.93
CA ALA A 57 3.92 14.01 -1.78
C ALA A 57 4.30 12.81 -2.64
N VAL A 58 5.57 12.76 -3.09
CA VAL A 58 6.12 11.64 -3.86
C VAL A 58 7.43 11.17 -3.24
N ALA A 59 7.57 9.86 -3.08
CA ALA A 59 8.78 9.21 -2.59
C ALA A 59 9.37 8.25 -3.66
N ARG A 60 10.53 7.66 -3.35
CA ARG A 60 11.34 6.92 -4.33
C ARG A 60 10.70 5.61 -4.80
N TYR A 61 10.00 4.90 -3.91
CA TYR A 61 9.50 3.55 -4.19
C TYR A 61 7.99 3.54 -4.29
N VAL A 62 7.47 3.07 -5.43
CA VAL A 62 6.03 2.91 -5.65
C VAL A 62 5.54 1.68 -4.89
N ILE A 63 4.44 1.81 -4.16
CA ILE A 63 3.72 0.73 -3.49
C ILE A 63 2.57 0.26 -4.38
N THR A 64 1.67 1.18 -4.73
CA THR A 64 0.60 0.95 -5.70
C THR A 64 0.36 2.25 -6.46
N ASN A 65 0.05 2.14 -7.75
CA ASN A 65 -0.44 3.28 -8.53
C ASN A 65 -1.86 3.62 -8.07
N GLU A 66 -2.38 4.80 -8.45
CA GLU A 66 -3.80 5.06 -8.34
C GLU A 66 -4.63 3.94 -9.01
N SER A 67 -5.74 3.58 -8.37
CA SER A 67 -6.70 2.57 -8.85
C SER A 67 -7.77 3.22 -9.72
#